data_AF-A0A819T1M1-F1
#
_entry.id   AF-A0A819T1M1-F1
#
_cell.length_a   1.000
_cell.length_b   1.000
_cell.length_c   1.000
_cell.angle_alpha   90.00
_cell.angle_beta   90.00
_cell.angle_gamma   90.00
#
_symmetry.space_group_name_H-M   'P 1'
#
loop_
_entity.id
_entity.type
_entity.pdbx_description
1 polymer ?
#
loop_
_entity_poly.entity_id
_entity_poly.type
_entity_poly.pdbx_seq_one_letter_code
_entity_poly.pdbx_strand_id
1 'polypeptide(L)'
;MDKFEINSCIKWIEENNFNIIALQVPDEDLDKVQDLIDILTSSIHNRNIEIYLVGDGCSPCCNDLLNAQYCHAQGLIHFGHSCLSSYFDDNNQQKISIFYVFYQQSLPLSNSFDYILNKRI
;
A
#
# COMPACT_ATOMS: atom_id res chain seq x y z
N MET A 1 8.56 6.18 -9.55
CA MET A 1 7.58 5.07 -9.50
C MET A 1 8.13 3.83 -8.81
N ASP A 2 9.43 3.56 -8.87
CA ASP A 2 10.08 2.34 -8.34
C ASP A 2 9.66 1.95 -6.92
N LYS A 3 9.53 2.91 -5.99
CA LYS A 3 9.13 2.66 -4.60
C LYS A 3 7.73 2.04 -4.41
N PHE A 4 6.87 2.10 -5.42
CA PHE A 4 5.53 1.50 -5.38
C PHE A 4 5.53 0.02 -5.72
N GLU A 5 6.68 -0.58 -6.05
CA GLU A 5 6.81 -2.03 -6.28
C GLU A 5 5.73 -2.56 -7.24
N ILE A 6 5.47 -1.82 -8.32
CA ILE A 6 4.30 -2.00 -9.21
C ILE A 6 4.15 -3.45 -9.70
N ASN A 7 5.25 -4.10 -10.07
CA ASN A 7 5.23 -5.50 -10.51
C ASN A 7 4.75 -6.46 -9.42
N SER A 8 5.10 -6.19 -8.16
CA SER A 8 4.64 -6.96 -7.01
C SER A 8 3.14 -6.74 -6.77
N CYS A 9 2.66 -5.50 -6.92
CA CYS A 9 1.23 -5.18 -6.85
C CYS A 9 0.43 -5.91 -7.94
N ILE A 10 0.89 -5.84 -9.21
CA ILE A 10 0.25 -6.53 -10.34
C ILE A 10 0.16 -8.04 -10.06
N LYS A 11 1.29 -8.66 -9.73
CA LYS A 11 1.36 -10.09 -9.43
C LYS A 11 0.39 -10.48 -8.32
N TRP A 12 0.34 -9.70 -7.24
CA TRP A 12 -0.55 -9.98 -6.12
C TRP A 12 -2.04 -9.87 -6.50
N ILE A 13 -2.41 -8.85 -7.28
CA ILE A 13 -3.78 -8.69 -7.81
C ILE A 13 -4.15 -9.88 -8.72
N GLU A 14 -3.23 -10.28 -9.60
CA GLU A 14 -3.45 -11.36 -10.56
C GLU A 14 -3.62 -12.72 -9.88
N GLU A 15 -2.73 -13.07 -8.96
CA GLU A 15 -2.75 -14.34 -8.21
C GLU A 15 -4.02 -14.53 -7.39
N ASN A 16 -4.61 -13.44 -6.89
CA ASN A 16 -5.84 -13.48 -6.10
C ASN A 16 -7.12 -13.30 -6.94
N ASN A 17 -7.01 -13.12 -8.26
CA ASN A 17 -8.16 -12.88 -9.15
C ASN A 17 -9.03 -11.68 -8.73
N PHE A 18 -8.41 -10.60 -8.24
CA PHE A 18 -9.14 -9.39 -7.87
C PHE A 18 -9.46 -8.51 -9.09
N ASN A 19 -10.63 -7.89 -9.05
CA ASN A 19 -11.14 -6.91 -10.03
C ASN A 19 -11.49 -5.57 -9.38
N ILE A 20 -11.68 -5.49 -8.06
CA ILE A 20 -11.90 -4.22 -7.35
C ILE A 20 -10.85 -4.09 -6.24
N ILE A 21 -10.01 -3.05 -6.33
CA ILE A 21 -8.89 -2.82 -5.42
C ILE A 21 -9.00 -1.44 -4.79
N ALA A 22 -8.72 -1.37 -3.49
CA ALA A 22 -8.50 -0.12 -2.78
C ALA A 22 -7.00 0.18 -2.69
N LEU A 23 -6.60 1.44 -2.89
CA LEU A 23 -5.26 1.95 -2.65
C LEU A 23 -5.29 2.90 -1.46
N GLN A 24 -4.41 2.68 -0.49
CA GLN A 24 -4.15 3.63 0.57
C GLN A 24 -2.73 4.17 0.40
N VAL A 25 -2.63 5.46 0.07
CA VAL A 25 -1.37 6.11 -0.32
C VAL A 25 -1.05 7.24 0.67
N PRO A 26 0.20 7.39 1.13
CA PRO A 26 0.61 8.52 1.96
C PRO A 26 0.40 9.87 1.27
N ASP A 27 0.15 10.91 2.06
CA ASP A 27 -0.14 12.26 1.56
C ASP A 27 0.97 12.80 0.65
N GLU A 28 2.24 12.49 0.95
CA GLU A 28 3.41 12.91 0.17
C GLU A 28 3.49 12.30 -1.25
N ASP A 29 2.59 11.36 -1.58
CA ASP A 29 2.53 10.65 -2.85
C ASP A 29 1.20 10.80 -3.58
N LEU A 30 0.28 11.62 -3.07
CA LEU A 30 -1.01 11.87 -3.72
C LEU A 30 -0.87 12.44 -5.14
N ASP A 31 0.22 13.17 -5.40
CA ASP A 31 0.56 13.71 -6.73
C ASP A 31 0.83 12.63 -7.79
N LYS A 32 1.16 11.40 -7.38
CA LYS A 32 1.50 10.27 -8.26
C LYS A 32 0.38 9.24 -8.38
N VAL A 33 -0.73 9.42 -7.66
CA VAL A 33 -1.79 8.41 -7.58
C VAL A 33 -2.42 8.15 -8.95
N GLN A 34 -2.68 9.21 -9.74
CA GLN A 34 -3.27 9.03 -11.06
C GLN A 34 -2.37 8.20 -11.97
N ASP A 35 -1.08 8.53 -12.03
CA ASP A 35 -0.10 7.77 -12.81
C ASP A 35 0.00 6.30 -12.33
N LEU A 36 -0.05 6.08 -11.02
CA LEU A 36 -0.05 4.73 -10.43
C LEU A 36 -1.29 3.92 -10.87
N ILE A 37 -2.48 4.53 -10.80
CA ILE A 37 -3.73 3.91 -11.26
C ILE A 37 -3.64 3.57 -12.74
N ASP A 38 -3.21 4.52 -13.58
CA ASP A 38 -3.10 4.33 -15.03
C ASP A 38 -2.14 3.18 -15.39
N ILE A 39 -1.00 3.09 -14.70
CA ILE A 39 -0.04 2.00 -14.89
C ILE A 39 -0.63 0.66 -14.46
N LEU A 40 -1.27 0.57 -13.28
CA LEU A 40 -1.87 -0.67 -12.80
C LEU A 40 -2.99 -1.14 -13.73
N THR A 41 -3.91 -0.25 -14.11
CA THR A 41 -5.04 -0.56 -14.99
C THR A 41 -4.58 -0.98 -16.39
N SER A 42 -3.56 -0.31 -16.95
CA SER A 42 -3.04 -0.68 -18.27
C SER A 42 -2.21 -1.97 -18.28
N SER A 43 -1.57 -2.30 -17.16
CA SER A 43 -0.71 -3.50 -17.06
C SER A 43 -1.48 -4.79 -16.77
N ILE A 44 -2.65 -4.69 -16.13
CA ILE A 44 -3.48 -5.86 -15.79
C ILE A 44 -4.41 -6.14 -16.96
N HIS A 45 -3.91 -6.91 -17.93
CA HIS A 45 -4.63 -7.21 -19.17
C HIS A 45 -5.82 -8.16 -18.95
N ASN A 46 -6.89 -7.98 -19.74
CA ASN A 46 -8.06 -8.86 -19.82
C ASN A 46 -9.02 -8.85 -18.61
N ARG A 47 -8.94 -7.84 -17.73
CA ARG A 47 -9.88 -7.66 -16.62
C ARG A 47 -10.40 -6.23 -16.59
N ASN A 48 -11.70 -6.07 -16.33
CA ASN A 48 -12.26 -4.78 -15.94
C ASN A 48 -11.86 -4.54 -14.49
N ILE A 49 -10.65 -4.00 -14.29
CA ILE A 49 -10.17 -3.64 -12.96
C ILE A 49 -10.64 -2.23 -12.58
N GLU A 50 -11.23 -2.12 -11.40
CA GLU A 50 -11.62 -0.87 -10.76
C GLU A 50 -10.68 -0.61 -9.58
N ILE A 51 -10.13 0.60 -9.51
CA ILE A 51 -9.17 1.00 -8.50
C ILE A 51 -9.68 2.26 -7.81
N TYR A 52 -9.81 2.20 -6.48
CA TYR A 52 -10.31 3.28 -5.64
C TYR A 52 -9.23 3.77 -4.68
N LEU A 53 -8.98 5.07 -4.63
CA LEU A 53 -8.17 5.67 -3.57
C LEU A 53 -9.02 5.76 -2.29
N VAL A 54 -8.52 5.23 -1.17
CA VAL A 54 -9.15 5.27 0.15
C VAL A 54 -8.23 5.95 1.17
N GLY A 55 -8.82 6.53 2.21
CA GLY A 55 -8.10 7.16 3.31
C GLY A 55 -8.93 8.24 4.01
N ASP A 56 -8.95 8.21 5.34
CA ASP A 56 -9.42 9.30 6.21
C ASP A 56 -8.19 9.96 6.88
N GLY A 57 -8.13 11.29 6.83
CA GLY A 57 -6.92 12.13 7.00
C GLY A 57 -6.31 12.20 8.40
N CYS A 58 -6.34 11.15 9.21
CA CYS A 58 -5.88 11.21 10.60
C CYS A 58 -4.71 10.28 10.99
N SER A 59 -4.30 9.30 10.18
CA SER A 59 -2.98 8.67 10.27
C SER A 59 -2.79 7.64 9.16
N PRO A 60 -1.80 7.78 8.27
CA PRO A 60 -1.54 6.81 7.21
C PRO A 60 -1.06 5.44 7.73
N CYS A 61 -0.82 5.25 9.04
CA CYS A 61 -0.36 3.95 9.54
C CYS A 61 -1.47 2.89 9.66
N CYS A 62 -2.73 3.29 9.82
CA CYS A 62 -3.83 2.35 10.04
C CYS A 62 -4.48 1.96 8.71
N ASN A 63 -4.80 0.68 8.52
CA ASN A 63 -5.49 0.22 7.32
C ASN A 63 -6.92 0.76 7.28
N ASP A 64 -7.30 1.45 6.20
CA ASP A 64 -8.65 1.97 5.98
C ASP A 64 -9.59 0.89 5.40
N LEU A 65 -9.89 -0.09 6.25
CA LEU A 65 -10.72 -1.23 5.86
C LEU A 65 -12.19 -0.86 5.73
N LEU A 66 -12.65 0.21 6.39
CA LEU A 66 -14.05 0.63 6.30
C LEU A 66 -14.34 1.20 4.90
N ASN A 67 -13.50 2.13 4.41
CA ASN A 67 -13.67 2.68 3.08
C ASN A 67 -13.41 1.63 1.99
N ALA A 68 -12.44 0.74 2.20
CA ALA A 68 -12.23 -0.41 1.30
C ALA A 68 -13.47 -1.32 1.23
N GLN A 69 -14.17 -1.54 2.34
CA GLN A 69 -15.43 -2.30 2.33
C GLN A 69 -16.57 -1.55 1.62
N TYR A 70 -16.67 -0.23 1.79
CA TYR A 70 -17.71 0.57 1.15
C TYR A 70 -17.58 0.63 -0.38
N CYS A 71 -16.35 0.59 -0.92
CA CYS A 71 -16.14 0.46 -2.35
C CYS A 71 -16.17 -1.00 -2.84
N HIS A 72 -16.54 -1.96 -1.99
CA HIS A 72 -16.55 -3.39 -2.31
C HIS A 72 -15.19 -3.92 -2.79
N ALA A 73 -14.08 -3.35 -2.31
CA ALA A 73 -12.75 -3.81 -2.66
C ALA A 73 -12.51 -5.22 -2.11
N GLN A 74 -11.88 -6.03 -2.95
CA GLN A 74 -11.48 -7.40 -2.64
C GLN A 74 -10.09 -7.44 -2.01
N GLY A 75 -9.28 -6.41 -2.30
CA GLY A 75 -7.96 -6.20 -1.72
C GLY A 75 -7.68 -4.73 -1.42
N LEU A 76 -6.86 -4.49 -0.41
CA LEU A 76 -6.30 -3.19 -0.06
C LEU A 76 -4.78 -3.22 -0.25
N ILE A 77 -4.25 -2.32 -1.08
CA ILE A 77 -2.80 -2.08 -1.17
C ILE A 77 -2.47 -0.86 -0.33
N HIS A 78 -1.68 -1.07 0.73
CA HIS A 78 -1.27 -0.03 1.67
C HIS A 78 0.19 0.34 1.42
N PHE A 79 0.43 1.59 1.04
CA PHE A 79 1.78 2.09 0.76
C PHE A 79 2.37 2.85 1.96
N GLY A 80 3.69 2.78 2.09
CA GLY A 80 4.43 3.55 3.09
C GLY A 80 4.39 2.90 4.48
N HIS A 81 4.27 3.73 5.52
CA HIS A 81 4.29 3.24 6.90
C HIS A 81 2.97 2.55 7.26
N SER A 82 3.04 1.43 7.98
CA SER A 82 1.87 0.74 8.50
C SER A 82 2.09 0.29 9.94
N CYS A 83 1.03 0.40 10.74
CA CYS A 83 0.90 -0.12 12.08
C CYS A 83 0.63 -1.65 12.09
N LEU A 84 0.48 -2.29 10.92
CA LEU A 84 0.27 -3.74 10.74
C LEU A 84 -0.93 -4.30 11.52
N SER A 85 -1.94 -3.48 11.78
CA SER A 85 -3.13 -3.90 12.51
C SER A 85 -3.95 -4.90 11.69
N SER A 86 -4.11 -6.11 12.19
CA SER A 86 -5.00 -7.12 11.60
C SER A 86 -6.45 -6.85 11.99
N TYR A 87 -7.37 -7.03 11.04
CA TYR A 87 -8.81 -7.01 11.29
C TYR A 87 -9.39 -8.37 10.90
N PHE A 88 -9.99 -9.03 11.88
CA PHE A 88 -10.68 -10.29 11.72
C PHE A 88 -12.16 -10.09 12.04
N ASP A 89 -13.04 -10.75 11.30
CA ASP A 89 -14.46 -10.78 11.60
C ASP A 89 -14.75 -11.72 12.79
N ASP A 90 -16.04 -11.84 13.17
CA ASP A 90 -16.49 -12.71 14.26
C ASP A 90 -16.19 -14.20 14.03
N ASN A 91 -15.89 -14.60 12.78
CA ASN A 91 -15.48 -15.96 12.40
C ASN A 91 -13.95 -16.10 12.31
N ASN A 92 -13.20 -15.10 12.78
CA ASN A 92 -11.75 -14.99 12.70
C ASN A 92 -11.21 -15.02 11.26
N GLN A 93 -12.00 -14.53 10.29
CA GLN A 93 -11.62 -14.41 8.88
C GLN A 93 -11.30 -12.96 8.54
N GLN A 94 -10.23 -12.77 7.76
CA GLN A 94 -9.87 -11.46 7.27
C GLN A 94 -10.76 -11.08 6.09
N LYS A 95 -11.61 -10.06 6.29
CA LYS A 95 -12.64 -9.67 5.31
C LYS A 95 -12.09 -9.08 4.01
N ILE A 96 -10.90 -8.47 4.05
CA ILE A 96 -10.21 -7.88 2.89
C ILE A 96 -8.74 -8.27 2.95
N SER A 97 -8.21 -8.84 1.86
CA SER A 97 -6.78 -9.15 1.74
C SER A 97 -5.96 -7.86 1.67
N ILE A 98 -4.90 -7.76 2.46
CA ILE A 98 -4.06 -6.54 2.53
C ILE A 98 -2.68 -6.85 1.98
N PHE A 99 -2.20 -6.01 1.07
CA PHE A 99 -0.84 -6.04 0.54
C PHE A 99 -0.09 -4.79 0.97
N TYR A 100 1.04 -4.96 1.65
CA TYR A 100 1.84 -3.84 2.13
C TYR A 100 3.02 -3.58 1.20
N VAL A 101 3.22 -2.32 0.84
CA VAL A 101 4.38 -1.85 0.10
C VAL A 101 5.16 -0.85 0.94
N PHE A 102 6.22 -1.33 1.58
CA PHE A 102 7.09 -0.51 2.42
C PHE A 102 8.17 0.19 1.59
N TYR A 103 8.25 1.51 1.71
CA TYR A 103 9.29 2.28 1.03
C TYR A 103 10.66 1.98 1.64
N GLN A 104 11.59 1.52 0.80
CA GLN A 104 12.97 1.33 1.22
C GLN A 104 13.67 2.69 1.25
N GLN A 105 14.26 3.06 2.38
CA GLN A 105 15.19 4.19 2.44
C GLN A 105 16.61 3.69 2.19
N SER A 106 17.25 4.19 1.13
CA SER A 106 18.69 4.01 0.94
C SER A 106 19.41 4.87 1.99
N LEU A 107 19.96 4.24 3.02
CA LEU A 107 20.83 4.95 3.96
C LEU A 107 22.19 5.22 3.28
N PRO A 108 22.61 6.48 3.09
CA PRO A 108 23.96 6.76 2.63
C PRO A 108 24.94 6.26 3.68
N LEU A 109 25.76 5.26 3.31
CA LEU A 109 26.72 4.59 4.19
C LEU A 109 27.79 5.53 4.77
N SER A 110 27.94 6.74 4.25
CA SER A 110 29.16 7.54 4.42
C SER A 110 29.22 8.49 5.61
N ASN A 111 28.21 8.62 6.48
CA ASN A 111 28.27 9.52 7.65
C ASN A 111 27.62 9.00 8.94
N SER A 112 26.97 7.83 8.91
CA SER A 112 26.13 7.38 10.04
C SER A 112 26.92 6.76 11.19
N PHE A 113 28.11 6.21 10.94
CA PHE A 113 28.93 5.61 12.00
C PHE A 113 29.59 6.66 12.91
N ASP A 114 30.10 7.76 12.34
CA ASP A 114 30.73 8.83 13.12
C ASP A 114 29.73 9.57 14.01
N TYR A 115 28.47 9.67 13.58
CA TYR A 115 27.40 10.27 14.39
C TYR A 115 27.00 9.40 15.59
N ILE A 116 27.03 8.07 15.44
CA ILE A 116 26.68 7.13 16.52
C ILE A 116 27.86 6.98 17.52
N LEU A 117 29.11 6.99 17.05
CA LEU A 117 30.29 6.84 17.90
C LEU A 117 30.57 8.08 18.78
N ASN A 118 30.22 9.29 18.33
CA ASN A 118 30.41 10.53 19.07
C ASN A 118 29.29 10.84 20.10
N LYS A 119 28.29 9.96 20.23
CA LYS A 119 27.20 10.07 21.21
C LYS A 119 27.22 8.97 22.27
N ARG A 120 28.42 8.50 22.66
CA ARG A 120 28.58 7.71 23.89
C ARG A 120 28.23 8.58 25.10
N ILE A 121 27.10 8.26 25.74
CA ILE A 121 26.71 8.67 27.09
C ILE A 121 27.66 8.01 28.09
#